data_AF-A0A526YDJ1-F1
#
_entry.id   AF-A0A526YDJ1-F1
#
_cell.length_a   1.000
_cell.length_b   1.000
_cell.length_c   1.000
_cell.angle_alpha   90.00
_cell.angle_beta   90.00
_cell.angle_gamma   90.00
#
_symmetry.space_group_name_H-M   'P 1'
#
loop_
_entity.id
_entity.type
_entity.pdbx_description
1 polymer ?
#
loop_
_entity_poly.entity_id
_entity_poly.type
_entity_poly.pdbx_seq_one_letter_code
_entity_poly.pdbx_strand_id
1 'polypeptide(L)'
;AGRLSGFHVDLARAICAELGIAEKCQIQALPWVELEGALQKGEGEAIIAGIAATPESRSKYAFSRSYLQFPARFIMPKAKALTEPIFDRLRGKRVGVVAGSAHERMLRDYFGTVQVVPFAQLEALYDGLKAGKVDAGF
;
A
#
# COMPACT_ATOMS: atom_id res chain seq x y z
N ALA A 1 0.13 17.39 23.71
CA ALA A 1 0.92 17.25 22.47
C ALA A 1 0.68 15.85 21.90
N GLY A 2 0.54 15.72 20.58
CA GLY A 2 0.34 14.42 19.93
C GLY A 2 1.66 13.65 19.82
N ARG A 3 1.68 12.38 20.21
CA ARG A 3 2.84 11.49 20.03
C ARG A 3 2.68 10.75 18.70
N LEU A 4 3.75 10.70 17.88
CA LEU A 4 3.76 9.89 16.67
C LEU A 4 3.41 8.43 16.99
N SER A 5 2.53 7.84 16.18
CA SER A 5 2.02 6.47 16.35
C SER A 5 1.80 5.82 14.99
N GLY A 6 1.61 4.50 15.01
CA GLY A 6 1.39 3.68 13.82
C GLY A 6 2.51 2.67 13.60
N PHE A 7 2.23 1.70 12.74
CA PHE A 7 3.08 0.52 12.52
C PHE A 7 4.56 0.87 12.30
N HIS A 8 4.86 1.83 11.42
CA HIS A 8 6.24 2.22 11.12
C HIS A 8 6.96 2.87 12.30
N VAL A 9 6.25 3.67 13.10
CA VAL A 9 6.80 4.32 14.29
C VAL A 9 7.12 3.28 15.36
N ASP A 10 6.22 2.31 15.55
CA ASP A 10 6.42 1.23 16.52
C ASP A 10 7.53 0.28 16.09
N LEU A 11 7.66 0.01 14.77
CA LEU A 11 8.79 -0.72 14.20
C LEU A 11 10.12 0.00 14.44
N ALA A 12 10.19 1.32 14.18
CA ALA A 12 11.40 2.11 14.43
C ALA A 12 11.82 2.05 15.90
N ARG A 13 10.86 2.20 16.82
CA ARG A 13 11.09 2.07 18.28
C ARG A 13 11.61 0.69 18.65
N ALA A 14 11.03 -0.38 18.09
CA ALA A 14 11.46 -1.75 18.34
C ALA A 14 12.90 -1.99 17.87
N ILE A 15 13.26 -1.49 16.67
CA ILE A 15 14.64 -1.55 16.15
C ILE A 15 15.61 -0.81 17.09
N CYS A 16 15.25 0.41 17.52
CA CYS A 16 16.08 1.19 18.43
C CYS A 16 16.26 0.53 19.80
N ALA A 17 15.23 -0.14 20.31
CA ALA A 17 15.30 -0.90 21.56
C ALA A 17 16.22 -2.12 21.42
N GLU A 18 16.08 -2.90 20.34
CA GLU A 18 16.93 -4.07 20.04
C GLU A 18 18.41 -3.69 19.91
N LEU A 19 18.68 -2.53 19.31
CA LEU A 19 20.04 -1.99 19.16
C LEU A 19 20.60 -1.36 20.45
N GLY A 20 19.80 -1.22 21.51
CA GLY A 20 20.22 -0.56 22.75
C GLY A 20 20.46 0.96 22.61
N ILE A 21 19.80 1.60 21.64
CA ILE A 21 19.98 3.04 21.33
C ILE A 21 18.71 3.88 21.52
N ALA A 22 17.75 3.40 22.31
CA ALA A 22 16.46 4.06 22.52
C ALA A 22 16.59 5.55 22.90
N GLU A 23 17.56 5.90 23.75
CA GLU A 23 17.83 7.28 24.19
C GLU A 23 18.30 8.23 23.07
N LYS A 24 18.84 7.67 21.97
CA LYS A 24 19.33 8.42 20.81
C LYS A 24 18.36 8.36 19.63
N CYS A 25 17.30 7.58 19.74
CA CYS A 25 16.37 7.31 18.65
C CYS A 25 15.42 8.49 18.45
N GLN A 26 15.61 9.24 17.36
CA GLN A 26 14.72 10.31 16.94
C GLN A 26 13.87 9.85 15.76
N ILE A 27 12.55 10.06 15.86
CA ILE A 27 11.61 9.72 14.78
C ILE A 27 10.99 11.03 14.31
N GLN A 28 11.27 11.40 13.06
CA GLN A 28 10.72 12.57 12.42
C GLN A 28 9.69 12.17 11.38
N ALA A 29 8.52 12.82 11.40
CA ALA A 29 7.54 12.71 10.34
C ALA A 29 7.80 13.83 9.31
N LEU A 30 7.95 13.44 8.05
CA LEU A 30 8.17 14.35 6.93
C LEU A 30 7.13 14.09 5.83
N PRO A 31 6.80 15.11 5.01
CA PRO A 31 6.10 14.90 3.76
C PRO A 31 6.81 13.87 2.88
N TRP A 32 6.05 13.03 2.18
CA TRP A 32 6.60 11.92 1.37
C TRP A 32 7.68 12.38 0.38
N VAL A 33 7.46 13.53 -0.26
CA VAL A 33 8.37 14.10 -1.27
C VAL A 33 9.71 14.57 -0.70
N GLU A 34 9.80 14.76 0.62
CA GLU A 34 11.01 15.25 1.30
C GLU A 34 11.90 14.09 1.79
N LEU A 35 11.37 12.87 1.89
CA LEU A 35 12.07 11.72 2.48
C LEU A 35 13.39 11.39 1.76
N GLU A 36 13.38 11.38 0.42
CA GLU A 36 14.59 11.09 -0.37
C GLU A 36 15.68 12.13 -0.14
N GLY A 37 15.30 13.42 -0.15
CA GLY A 37 16.23 14.53 0.04
C GLY A 37 16.82 14.56 1.45
N ALA A 38 16.00 14.32 2.48
CA ALA A 38 16.47 14.26 3.87
C ALA A 38 17.50 13.14 4.07
N LEU A 39 17.24 11.95 3.51
CA LEU A 39 18.19 10.83 3.57
C LEU A 39 19.51 11.15 2.84
N GLN A 40 19.44 11.75 1.64
CA GLN A 40 20.65 12.11 0.87
C GLN A 40 21.50 13.19 1.55
N LYS A 41 20.87 14.10 2.30
CA LYS A 41 21.56 15.14 3.09
C LYS A 41 22.11 14.62 4.43
N GLY A 42 21.81 13.38 4.80
CA GLY A 42 22.19 12.82 6.10
C GLY A 42 21.37 13.37 7.28
N GLU A 43 20.17 13.89 7.02
CA GLU A 43 19.25 14.38 8.06
C GLU A 43 18.52 13.23 8.78
N GLY A 44 18.65 11.99 8.28
CA GLY A 44 18.22 10.77 8.95
C GLY A 44 18.94 9.54 8.40
N GLU A 45 18.94 8.45 9.17
CA GLU A 45 19.70 7.24 8.86
C GLU A 45 18.90 6.20 8.07
N ALA A 46 17.57 6.22 8.18
CA ALA A 46 16.70 5.27 7.50
C ALA A 46 15.30 5.83 7.25
N ILE A 47 14.68 5.45 6.13
CA ILE A 47 13.27 5.72 5.86
C ILE A 47 12.45 4.48 6.23
N ILE A 48 11.57 4.62 7.22
CA ILE A 48 10.63 3.56 7.63
C ILE A 48 9.21 4.05 7.30
N ALA A 49 8.83 3.94 6.03
CA ALA A 49 7.55 4.46 5.51
C ALA A 49 6.90 3.55 4.46
N GLY A 50 7.23 2.27 4.44
CA GLY A 50 6.61 1.31 3.51
C GLY A 50 6.99 1.52 2.04
N ILE A 51 8.20 2.03 1.77
CA ILE A 51 8.72 2.17 0.41
C ILE A 51 8.76 0.79 -0.26
N ALA A 52 8.09 0.68 -1.41
CA ALA A 52 8.09 -0.55 -2.20
C ALA A 52 9.47 -0.77 -2.85
N ALA A 53 10.03 -1.96 -2.68
CA ALA A 53 11.34 -2.33 -3.21
C ALA A 53 11.29 -2.72 -4.70
N THR A 54 11.07 -1.72 -5.56
CA THR A 54 11.09 -1.83 -7.03
C THR A 54 12.51 -1.69 -7.60
N PRO A 55 12.77 -2.10 -8.87
CA PRO A 55 14.07 -1.84 -9.51
C PRO A 55 14.50 -0.37 -9.46
N GLU A 56 13.55 0.55 -9.66
CA GLU A 56 13.79 1.99 -9.60
C GLU A 56 14.16 2.46 -8.18
N SER A 57 13.44 2.02 -7.15
CA SER A 57 13.80 2.40 -5.78
C SER A 57 15.13 1.78 -5.33
N ARG A 58 15.47 0.58 -5.82
CA ARG A 58 16.71 -0.14 -5.50
C ARG A 58 17.95 0.49 -6.15
N SER A 59 17.79 1.30 -7.20
CA SER A 59 18.90 2.10 -7.72
C SER A 59 19.23 3.30 -6.82
N LYS A 60 18.31 3.69 -5.94
CA LYS A 60 18.44 4.84 -5.03
C LYS A 60 18.77 4.47 -3.59
N TYR A 61 18.27 3.33 -3.10
CA TYR A 61 18.36 2.95 -1.68
C TYR A 61 18.88 1.54 -1.47
N ALA A 62 19.56 1.33 -0.34
CA ALA A 62 19.69 0.01 0.26
C ALA A 62 18.41 -0.35 1.02
N PHE A 63 17.94 -1.58 0.86
CA PHE A 63 16.73 -2.08 1.52
C PHE A 63 17.06 -3.15 2.55
N SER A 64 16.31 -3.14 3.66
CA SER A 64 16.25 -4.27 4.58
C SER A 64 15.50 -5.46 3.95
N ARG A 65 15.39 -6.56 4.71
CA ARG A 65 14.41 -7.60 4.40
C ARG A 65 13.00 -7.01 4.47
N SER A 66 12.11 -7.49 3.60
CA SER A 66 10.70 -7.06 3.63
C SER A 66 10.09 -7.37 5.00
N TYR A 67 9.54 -6.33 5.63
CA TYR A 67 8.83 -6.42 6.91
C TYR A 67 7.31 -6.26 6.75
N LEU A 68 6.84 -5.99 5.53
CA LEU A 68 5.44 -5.75 5.22
C LEU A 68 5.15 -6.21 3.78
N GLN A 69 4.19 -7.13 3.66
CA GLN A 69 3.68 -7.62 2.39
C GLN A 69 2.15 -7.66 2.45
N PHE A 70 1.51 -6.93 1.55
CA PHE A 70 0.05 -6.93 1.45
C PHE A 70 -0.37 -7.92 0.36
N PRO A 71 -1.22 -8.91 0.69
CA PRO A 71 -1.87 -9.71 -0.34
C PRO A 71 -2.86 -8.82 -1.10
N ALA A 72 -2.99 -9.04 -2.40
CA ALA A 72 -4.08 -8.46 -3.17
C ALA A 72 -5.42 -9.00 -2.67
N ARG A 73 -6.42 -8.12 -2.50
CA ARG A 73 -7.74 -8.47 -1.93
C ARG A 73 -8.82 -7.72 -2.67
N PHE A 74 -9.95 -8.38 -2.87
CA PHE A 74 -11.17 -7.72 -3.31
C PHE A 74 -11.85 -7.02 -2.14
N ILE A 75 -12.35 -5.81 -2.39
CA ILE A 75 -13.14 -5.04 -1.43
C ILE A 75 -14.55 -4.82 -1.98
N MET A 76 -15.54 -4.92 -1.10
CA MET A 76 -16.96 -4.80 -1.45
C MET A 76 -17.73 -4.19 -0.27
N PRO A 77 -18.87 -3.52 -0.53
CA PRO A 77 -19.81 -3.20 0.53
C PRO A 77 -20.27 -4.49 1.24
N LYS A 78 -20.28 -4.49 2.58
CA LYS A 78 -20.63 -5.68 3.38
C LYS A 78 -21.97 -6.31 2.98
N ALA A 79 -22.97 -5.50 2.66
CA ALA A 79 -24.28 -5.96 2.22
C ALA A 79 -24.29 -6.68 0.86
N LYS A 80 -23.21 -6.53 0.07
CA LYS A 80 -23.01 -7.15 -1.25
C LYS A 80 -21.81 -8.10 -1.27
N ALA A 81 -21.32 -8.50 -0.09
CA ALA A 81 -20.17 -9.38 0.02
C ALA A 81 -20.44 -10.70 -0.72
N LEU A 82 -19.53 -11.07 -1.60
CA LEU A 82 -19.57 -12.35 -2.30
C LEU A 82 -18.92 -13.44 -1.43
N THR A 83 -19.44 -14.65 -1.54
CA THR A 83 -18.86 -15.83 -0.89
C THR A 83 -17.73 -16.41 -1.74
N GLU A 84 -16.90 -17.24 -1.13
CA GLU A 84 -15.92 -18.05 -1.86
C GLU A 84 -16.61 -19.16 -2.70
N PRO A 85 -15.99 -19.62 -3.80
CA PRO A 85 -14.74 -19.12 -4.39
C PRO A 85 -14.94 -17.81 -5.17
N ILE A 86 -14.14 -16.78 -4.84
CA ILE A 86 -14.33 -15.41 -5.34
C ILE A 86 -14.20 -15.31 -6.87
N PHE A 87 -13.34 -16.14 -7.47
CA PHE A 87 -13.10 -16.18 -8.91
C PHE A 87 -14.40 -16.41 -9.71
N ASP A 88 -15.21 -17.38 -9.27
CA ASP A 88 -16.47 -17.71 -9.93
C ASP A 88 -17.54 -16.64 -9.71
N ARG A 89 -17.57 -16.05 -8.50
CA ARG A 89 -18.56 -15.03 -8.15
C ARG A 89 -18.32 -13.69 -8.85
N LEU A 90 -17.09 -13.42 -9.26
CA LEU A 90 -16.71 -12.20 -9.97
C LEU A 90 -16.90 -12.27 -11.49
N ARG A 91 -17.21 -13.44 -12.07
CA ARG A 91 -17.41 -13.56 -13.52
C ARG A 91 -18.47 -12.56 -14.02
N GLY A 92 -18.09 -11.75 -15.01
CA GLY A 92 -18.92 -10.70 -15.60
C GLY A 92 -19.17 -9.48 -14.70
N LYS A 93 -18.65 -9.46 -13.46
CA LYS A 93 -18.77 -8.31 -12.55
C LYS A 93 -17.81 -7.19 -12.93
N ARG A 94 -18.20 -5.97 -12.62
CA ARG A 94 -17.36 -4.78 -12.78
C ARG A 94 -16.41 -4.70 -11.59
N VAL A 95 -15.11 -4.81 -11.84
CA VAL A 95 -14.08 -4.71 -10.81
C VAL A 95 -13.29 -3.44 -11.05
N GLY A 96 -13.41 -2.50 -10.12
CA GLY A 96 -12.68 -1.25 -10.15
C GLY A 96 -11.23 -1.44 -9.69
N VAL A 97 -10.30 -0.76 -10.34
CA VAL A 97 -8.87 -0.81 -10.01
C VAL A 97 -8.19 0.52 -10.35
N VAL A 98 -7.13 0.88 -9.65
CA VAL A 98 -6.35 2.08 -10.00
C VAL A 98 -5.54 1.82 -11.27
N ALA A 99 -5.65 2.70 -12.25
CA ALA A 99 -4.97 2.60 -13.54
C ALA A 99 -3.44 2.59 -13.38
N GLY A 100 -2.75 1.73 -14.14
CA GLY A 100 -1.29 1.57 -14.13
C GLY A 100 -0.75 0.79 -12.92
N SER A 101 -1.60 0.44 -11.96
CA SER A 101 -1.19 -0.27 -10.75
C SER A 101 -0.81 -1.73 -11.01
N ALA A 102 -0.12 -2.35 -10.05
CA ALA A 102 0.14 -3.79 -10.08
C ALA A 102 -1.15 -4.61 -10.00
N HIS A 103 -2.18 -4.10 -9.32
CA HIS A 103 -3.50 -4.74 -9.21
C HIS A 103 -4.21 -4.78 -10.55
N GLU A 104 -4.09 -3.74 -11.39
CA GLU A 104 -4.68 -3.76 -12.73
C GLU A 104 -4.07 -4.86 -13.59
N ARG A 105 -2.74 -4.96 -13.59
CA ARG A 105 -2.03 -6.05 -14.30
C ARG A 105 -2.49 -7.41 -13.79
N MET A 106 -2.57 -7.58 -12.47
CA MET A 106 -3.04 -8.82 -11.85
C MET A 106 -4.48 -9.18 -12.24
N LEU A 107 -5.42 -8.22 -12.30
CA LEU A 107 -6.77 -8.52 -12.80
C LEU A 107 -6.77 -8.99 -14.24
N ARG A 108 -6.00 -8.31 -15.09
CA ARG A 108 -5.95 -8.63 -16.53
C ARG A 108 -5.33 -10.00 -16.78
N ASP A 109 -4.28 -10.34 -16.04
CA ASP A 109 -3.54 -11.60 -16.21
C ASP A 109 -4.27 -12.81 -15.59
N TYR A 110 -4.88 -12.64 -14.41
CA TYR A 110 -5.43 -13.75 -13.63
C TYR A 110 -6.95 -13.80 -13.56
N PHE A 111 -7.67 -12.71 -13.87
CA PHE A 111 -9.13 -12.61 -13.73
C PHE A 111 -9.81 -12.20 -15.05
N GLY A 112 -9.45 -12.83 -16.17
CA GLY A 112 -9.92 -12.47 -17.51
C GLY A 112 -11.44 -12.50 -17.77
N THR A 113 -12.23 -12.94 -16.81
CA THR A 113 -13.70 -12.99 -16.89
C THR A 113 -14.39 -11.79 -16.26
N VAL A 114 -13.65 -10.90 -15.58
CA VAL A 114 -14.21 -9.69 -14.96
C VAL A 114 -14.19 -8.52 -15.95
N GLN A 115 -15.08 -7.57 -15.75
CA GLN A 115 -15.04 -6.29 -16.46
C GLN A 115 -14.14 -5.33 -15.68
N VAL A 116 -12.89 -5.15 -16.11
CA VAL A 116 -11.93 -4.27 -15.46
C VAL A 116 -12.30 -2.80 -15.71
N VAL A 117 -12.53 -2.03 -14.64
CA VAL A 117 -12.89 -0.61 -14.69
C VAL A 117 -11.75 0.22 -14.06
N PRO A 118 -10.93 0.90 -14.87
CA PRO A 118 -9.82 1.70 -14.34
C PRO A 118 -10.31 3.03 -13.72
N PHE A 119 -9.70 3.43 -12.61
CA PHE A 119 -9.88 4.73 -11.95
C PHE A 119 -8.54 5.47 -11.85
N ALA A 120 -8.60 6.81 -11.86
CA ALA A 120 -7.40 7.64 -11.79
C ALA A 120 -6.67 7.55 -10.44
N GLN A 121 -7.41 7.39 -9.35
CA GLN A 121 -6.89 7.33 -7.98
C GLN A 121 -7.81 6.51 -7.07
N LEU A 122 -7.29 6.16 -5.89
CA LEU A 122 -7.95 5.26 -4.95
C LEU A 122 -9.26 5.83 -4.39
N GLU A 123 -9.34 7.13 -4.16
CA GLU A 123 -10.55 7.80 -3.65
C GLU A 123 -11.69 7.69 -4.67
N ALA A 124 -11.39 7.90 -5.96
CA ALA A 124 -12.37 7.76 -7.02
C ALA A 124 -12.87 6.31 -7.16
N LEU A 125 -11.99 5.32 -6.95
CA LEU A 125 -12.38 3.91 -6.87
C LEU A 125 -13.35 3.68 -5.70
N TYR A 126 -13.03 4.19 -4.52
CA TYR A 126 -13.91 4.06 -3.34
C TYR A 126 -15.27 4.72 -3.54
N ASP A 127 -15.32 5.90 -4.14
CA ASP A 127 -16.57 6.58 -4.43
C ASP A 127 -17.37 5.84 -5.52
N GLY A 128 -16.68 5.27 -6.52
CA GLY A 128 -17.28 4.37 -7.49
C GLY A 128 -17.91 3.12 -6.85
N LEU A 129 -17.23 2.54 -5.86
CA LEU A 129 -17.72 1.37 -5.11
C LEU A 129 -18.94 1.73 -4.25
N LYS A 130 -18.89 2.86 -3.52
CA LYS A 130 -20.02 3.36 -2.72
C LYS A 130 -21.24 3.66 -3.59
N ALA A 131 -21.03 4.25 -4.76
CA ALA A 131 -22.09 4.58 -5.71
C ALA A 131 -22.59 3.37 -6.53
N GLY A 132 -21.98 2.19 -6.38
CA GLY A 132 -22.35 0.99 -7.14
C GLY A 132 -21.99 1.06 -8.64
N LYS A 133 -21.05 1.93 -9.03
CA LYS A 133 -20.47 1.97 -10.39
C LYS A 133 -19.60 0.74 -10.67
N VAL A 134 -19.07 0.12 -9.63
CA VAL A 134 -18.39 -1.16 -9.67
C VAL A 134 -18.94 -2.07 -8.57
N ASP A 135 -18.81 -3.37 -8.77
CA ASP A 135 -19.32 -4.40 -7.86
C ASP A 135 -18.26 -4.80 -6.83
N ALA A 136 -16.98 -4.63 -7.17
CA ALA A 136 -15.83 -4.82 -6.30
C ALA A 136 -14.74 -3.78 -6.61
N GLY A 137 -13.89 -3.48 -5.63
CA GLY A 137 -12.59 -2.87 -5.86
C GLY A 137 -11.48 -3.91 -5.70
N PHE A 138 -10.34 -3.68 -6.34
CA PHE A 138 -9.16 -4.53 -6.24
C PHE A 138 -7.89 -3.69 -6.23
#